data_AF-A0A7S2S7L4-F1
#
_entry.id   AF-A0A7S2S7L4-F1
#
_cell.length_a   1.000
_cell.length_b   1.000
_cell.length_c   1.000
_cell.angle_alpha   90.00
_cell.angle_beta   90.00
_cell.angle_gamma   90.00
#
_symmetry.space_group_name_H-M   'P 1'
#
loop_
_entity.id
_entity.type
_entity.pdbx_description
1 polymer ?
#
loop_
_entity_poly.entity_id
_entity_poly.type
_entity_poly.pdbx_seq_one_letter_code
_entity_poly.pdbx_strand_id
1 'polypeptide(L)'
;KTYSFHFPGISGSADAPPSQPPPSLQLFPELLVAREAIEALVAELRPEAQWTPSYALANRYNDGNDGVGMHSDFLMALGPRPIIVGLSLGACRTFRVKRQEGHHCPPAAISSASIPTPHNS
;
A
#
# COMPACT_ATOMS: atom_id res chain seq x y z
N LYS A 1 -12.11 8.36 -3.76
CA LYS A 1 -12.69 7.60 -2.60
C LYS A 1 -11.72 6.50 -2.20
N THR A 2 -11.57 6.23 -0.90
CA THR A 2 -10.70 5.16 -0.36
C THR A 2 -11.55 4.05 0.23
N TYR A 3 -11.18 2.80 -0.04
CA TYR A 3 -11.85 1.59 0.43
C TYR A 3 -10.83 0.69 1.12
N SER A 4 -11.26 -0.11 2.08
CA SER A 4 -10.39 -0.99 2.87
C SER A 4 -10.91 -2.42 2.90
N PHE A 5 -9.99 -3.39 2.82
CA PHE A 5 -10.28 -4.81 2.83
C PHE A 5 -9.33 -5.53 3.78
N HIS A 6 -9.84 -6.57 4.45
CA HIS A 6 -9.09 -7.42 5.36
C HIS A 6 -9.02 -8.85 4.81
N PHE A 7 -7.83 -9.46 4.80
CA PHE A 7 -7.68 -10.85 4.40
C PHE A 7 -7.98 -11.78 5.58
N PRO A 8 -9.00 -12.67 5.50
CA PRO A 8 -9.34 -13.56 6.59
C PRO A 8 -8.21 -14.57 6.87
N GLY A 9 -8.00 -14.94 8.14
CA GLY A 9 -7.09 -16.02 8.54
C GLY A 9 -5.72 -15.59 9.08
N ILE A 10 -5.43 -14.29 9.17
CA ILE A 10 -4.17 -13.78 9.75
C ILE A 10 -4.47 -13.21 11.14
N SER A 11 -4.22 -14.01 12.19
CA SER A 11 -4.40 -13.58 13.58
C SER A 11 -3.24 -12.69 14.02
N GLY A 12 -3.40 -11.37 13.89
CA GLY A 12 -2.59 -10.38 14.60
C GLY A 12 -3.12 -10.18 16.02
N SER A 13 -2.23 -10.13 17.01
CA SER A 13 -2.55 -10.07 18.45
C SER A 13 -3.53 -8.95 18.81
N ALA A 14 -4.43 -9.26 19.74
CA ALA A 14 -5.37 -8.35 20.36
C ALA A 14 -4.65 -7.24 21.13
N ASP A 15 -4.64 -6.00 20.60
CA ASP A 15 -4.66 -4.76 21.42
C ASP A 15 -4.79 -3.48 20.58
N ALA A 16 -5.93 -3.28 19.93
CA ALA A 16 -6.32 -1.95 19.43
C ALA A 16 -7.79 -1.67 19.80
N PRO A 17 -8.13 -0.46 20.33
CA PRO A 17 -9.47 -0.15 20.76
C PRO A 17 -10.44 -0.10 19.57
N PRO A 18 -11.74 -0.38 19.78
CA PRO A 18 -12.69 -0.55 18.70
C PRO A 18 -13.13 0.81 18.15
N SER A 19 -12.37 1.36 17.19
CA SER A 19 -13.04 2.11 16.12
C SER A 19 -13.68 1.04 15.23
N GLN A 20 -15.00 1.06 15.07
CA GLN A 20 -15.69 0.11 14.20
C GLN A 20 -14.91 -0.01 12.88
N PRO A 21 -14.47 -1.22 12.48
CA PRO A 21 -13.82 -1.36 11.19
C PRO A 21 -14.81 -0.83 10.14
N PRO A 22 -14.36 0.00 9.18
CA PRO A 22 -15.20 0.36 8.04
C PRO A 22 -15.82 -0.93 7.47
N PRO A 23 -17.08 -0.89 6.98
CA PRO A 23 -17.80 -2.09 6.57
C PRO A 23 -16.88 -2.94 5.70
N SER A 24 -16.51 -4.10 6.23
CA SER A 24 -15.58 -5.02 5.59
C SER A 24 -16.23 -5.45 4.29
N LEU A 25 -15.80 -4.84 3.19
CA LEU A 25 -16.21 -5.27 1.87
C LEU A 25 -15.70 -6.69 1.69
N GLN A 26 -16.59 -7.60 1.31
CA GLN A 26 -16.18 -8.93 0.90
C GLN A 26 -15.12 -8.79 -0.18
N LEU A 27 -14.04 -9.56 -0.05
CA LEU A 27 -13.01 -9.63 -1.07
C LEU A 27 -13.64 -10.15 -2.34
N PHE A 28 -13.65 -9.32 -3.38
CA PHE A 28 -14.06 -9.77 -4.71
C PHE A 28 -13.05 -10.80 -5.23
N PRO A 29 -13.47 -11.81 -6.00
CA PRO A 29 -12.57 -12.84 -6.55
C PRO A 29 -11.35 -12.27 -7.26
N GLU A 30 -11.51 -11.15 -7.95
CA GLU A 30 -10.43 -10.45 -8.66
C GLU A 30 -9.35 -9.94 -7.70
N LEU A 31 -9.73 -9.56 -6.46
CA LEU A 31 -8.77 -9.12 -5.45
C LEU A 31 -7.97 -10.30 -4.89
N LEU A 32 -8.53 -11.50 -4.88
CA LEU A 32 -7.79 -12.72 -4.52
C LEU A 32 -6.75 -13.08 -5.58
N VAL A 33 -7.11 -12.99 -6.86
CA VAL A 33 -6.17 -13.18 -7.97
C VAL A 33 -5.02 -12.17 -7.90
N ALA A 34 -5.35 -10.89 -7.67
CA ALA A 34 -4.33 -9.85 -7.50
C ALA A 34 -3.43 -10.13 -6.30
N ARG A 35 -3.99 -10.57 -5.18
CA ARG A 35 -3.22 -10.97 -3.99
C ARG A 35 -2.24 -12.09 -4.32
N GLU A 36 -2.69 -13.17 -4.93
CA GLU A 36 -1.84 -14.33 -5.27
C GLU A 36 -0.67 -13.92 -6.17
N ALA A 37 -0.93 -13.12 -7.20
CA ALA A 37 0.10 -12.62 -8.11
C ALA A 37 1.13 -11.73 -7.39
N ILE A 38 0.67 -10.85 -6.50
CA ILE A 38 1.55 -9.97 -5.70
C ILE A 38 2.36 -10.77 -4.68
N GLU A 39 1.74 -11.75 -4.02
CA GLU A 39 2.41 -12.62 -3.04
C GLU A 39 3.55 -13.41 -3.72
N ALA A 40 3.30 -13.95 -4.91
CA ALA A 40 4.34 -14.60 -5.73
C ALA A 40 5.47 -13.63 -6.13
N LEU A 41 5.13 -12.41 -6.58
CA LEU A 41 6.13 -11.40 -6.97
C LEU A 41 7.02 -10.97 -5.79
N VAL A 42 6.44 -10.78 -4.60
CA VAL A 42 7.23 -10.43 -3.41
C VAL A 42 8.12 -11.60 -2.98
N ALA A 43 7.62 -12.84 -3.06
CA ALA A 43 8.44 -14.01 -2.76
C ALA A 43 9.64 -14.15 -3.73
N GLU A 44 9.47 -13.76 -5.00
CA GLU A 44 10.56 -13.73 -5.99
C GLU A 44 11.57 -12.59 -5.70
N LEU A 45 11.08 -11.37 -5.46
CA LEU A 45 11.94 -10.18 -5.30
C LEU A 45 12.60 -10.06 -3.92
N ARG A 46 11.98 -10.65 -2.90
CA ARG A 46 12.35 -10.57 -1.48
C ARG A 46 12.07 -11.91 -0.77
N PRO A 47 12.73 -13.01 -1.16
CA PRO A 47 12.47 -14.34 -0.60
C PRO A 47 12.69 -14.40 0.92
N GLU A 48 13.59 -13.57 1.46
CA GLU A 48 13.88 -13.48 2.88
C GLU A 48 12.77 -12.82 3.72
N ALA A 49 11.85 -12.10 3.09
CA ALA A 49 10.85 -11.30 3.80
C ALA A 49 9.72 -12.14 4.42
N GLN A 50 9.51 -13.38 3.96
CA GLN A 50 8.40 -14.25 4.39
C GLN A 50 7.08 -13.48 4.51
N TRP A 51 6.79 -12.66 3.49
CA TRP A 51 5.73 -11.67 3.52
C TRP A 51 4.38 -12.28 3.15
N THR A 52 3.36 -12.01 3.96
CA THR A 52 1.97 -12.34 3.65
C THR A 52 1.11 -11.08 3.76
N PRO A 53 0.35 -10.71 2.73
CA PRO A 53 -0.50 -9.52 2.76
C PRO A 53 -1.67 -9.69 3.73
N SER A 54 -1.87 -8.71 4.62
CA SER A 54 -2.92 -8.71 5.66
C SER A 54 -4.05 -7.72 5.42
N TYR A 55 -3.76 -6.59 4.76
CA TYR A 55 -4.72 -5.54 4.46
C TYR A 55 -4.55 -5.07 3.02
N ALA A 56 -5.65 -4.61 2.42
CA ALA A 56 -5.61 -3.87 1.16
C ALA A 56 -6.38 -2.56 1.28
N LEU A 57 -5.80 -1.50 0.72
CA LEU A 57 -6.45 -0.20 0.56
C LEU A 57 -6.59 0.09 -0.93
N ALA A 58 -7.80 0.45 -1.36
CA ALA A 58 -8.07 0.81 -2.75
C ALA A 58 -8.43 2.28 -2.85
N ASN A 59 -7.69 3.02 -3.68
CA ASN A 59 -7.99 4.41 -4.01
C ASN A 59 -8.60 4.48 -5.40
N ARG A 60 -9.84 4.97 -5.49
CA ARG A 60 -10.50 5.26 -6.77
C ARG A 60 -10.46 6.75 -7.06
N TYR A 61 -9.82 7.08 -8.16
CA TYR A 61 -9.71 8.43 -8.73
C TYR A 61 -10.60 8.51 -9.98
N ASN A 62 -11.57 9.43 -9.98
CA ASN A 62 -12.52 9.58 -11.09
C ASN A 62 -11.87 10.18 -12.33
N ASP A 63 -10.99 11.16 -12.13
CA ASP A 63 -10.35 11.93 -13.19
C ASP A 63 -8.96 12.43 -12.75
N GLY A 64 -8.29 13.24 -13.59
CA GLY A 64 -6.97 13.79 -13.28
C GLY A 64 -6.94 14.81 -12.13
N ASN A 65 -8.10 15.27 -11.64
CA ASN A 65 -8.19 16.23 -10.54
C ASN A 65 -8.20 15.55 -9.17
N ASP A 66 -8.60 14.28 -9.11
CA ASP A 66 -8.49 13.47 -7.90
C ASP A 66 -7.02 13.08 -7.63
N GLY A 67 -6.58 13.26 -6.38
CA GLY A 67 -5.25 12.88 -5.94
C GLY A 67 -5.16 12.78 -4.41
N VAL A 68 -4.06 12.18 -3.93
CA VAL A 68 -3.73 12.20 -2.50
C VAL A 68 -2.50 13.10 -2.33
N GLY A 69 -2.57 14.05 -1.40
CA GLY A 69 -1.47 14.96 -1.09
C GLY A 69 -0.25 14.23 -0.53
N MET A 70 0.88 14.92 -0.43
CA MET A 70 2.10 14.36 0.15
C MET A 70 1.85 13.91 1.60
N HIS A 71 2.10 12.64 1.88
CA HIS A 71 2.02 12.05 3.22
C HIS A 71 2.97 10.84 3.31
N SER A 72 3.21 10.40 4.54
CA SER A 72 3.82 9.10 4.84
C SER A 72 2.74 8.21 5.45
N ASP A 73 2.71 6.94 5.07
CA ASP A 73 1.78 5.98 5.65
C ASP A 73 2.15 5.69 7.12
N PHE A 74 1.27 6.09 8.05
CA PHE A 74 1.44 5.79 9.47
C PHE A 74 0.79 4.44 9.83
N LEU A 75 1.46 3.35 9.44
CA LEU A 75 0.98 1.98 9.64
C LEU A 75 1.52 1.36 10.94
N MET A 76 1.34 2.03 12.08
CA MET A 76 1.90 1.55 13.36
C MET A 76 1.46 0.13 13.72
N ALA A 77 0.26 -0.27 13.30
CA ALA A 77 -0.28 -1.62 13.51
C ALA A 77 0.49 -2.72 12.76
N LEU A 78 1.27 -2.39 11.72
CA LEU A 78 2.04 -3.36 10.93
C LEU A 78 3.49 -3.54 11.42
N GLY A 79 3.88 -2.81 12.47
CA GLY A 79 5.24 -2.86 13.01
C GLY A 79 6.26 -2.06 12.18
N PRO A 80 7.55 -2.10 12.57
CA PRO A 80 8.60 -1.33 11.91
C PRO A 80 8.94 -1.91 10.53
N ARG A 81 9.07 -1.03 9.53
CA ARG A 81 9.48 -1.36 8.14
C ARG A 81 8.53 -2.34 7.43
N PRO A 82 7.22 -2.05 7.35
CA PRO A 82 6.30 -2.89 6.60
C PRO A 82 6.64 -2.89 5.11
N ILE A 83 6.44 -4.03 4.46
CA ILE A 83 6.42 -4.09 3.00
C ILE A 83 5.03 -3.65 2.55
N ILE A 84 5.00 -2.60 1.72
CA ILE A 84 3.80 -2.08 1.07
C ILE A 84 3.94 -2.34 -0.41
N VAL A 85 2.91 -2.93 -1.01
CA VAL A 85 2.82 -3.14 -2.46
C VAL A 85 1.68 -2.31 -3.01
N GLY A 86 1.95 -1.57 -4.10
CA GLY A 86 0.94 -0.85 -4.86
C GLY A 86 0.62 -1.57 -6.16
N LEU A 87 -0.67 -1.63 -6.52
CA LEU A 87 -1.16 -2.08 -7.82
C LEU A 87 -1.98 -0.97 -8.45
N SER A 88 -1.64 -0.57 -9.68
CA SER A 88 -2.37 0.47 -10.41
C SER A 88 -3.17 -0.10 -11.57
N LEU A 89 -4.47 0.25 -11.62
CA LEU A 89 -5.40 -0.20 -12.65
C LEU A 89 -6.04 0.99 -13.37
N GLY A 90 -6.19 0.90 -14.69
CA GLY A 90 -6.79 1.95 -15.52
C GLY A 90 -5.79 3.00 -15.99
N ALA A 91 -6.20 4.27 -15.99
CA ALA A 91 -5.41 5.36 -16.55
C ALA A 91 -4.08 5.56 -15.80
N CYS A 92 -3.00 5.79 -16.55
CA CYS A 92 -1.67 6.02 -16.01
C CYS A 92 -1.65 7.26 -15.09
N ARG A 93 -0.96 7.14 -13.95
CA ARG A 93 -0.72 8.24 -12.99
C ARG A 93 0.75 8.32 -12.60
N THR A 94 1.11 9.38 -11.88
CA THR A 94 2.45 9.55 -11.35
C THR A 94 2.43 9.34 -9.84
N PHE A 95 3.09 8.29 -9.37
CA PHE A 95 3.41 8.11 -7.96
C PHE A 95 4.69 8.88 -7.64
N ARG A 96 4.62 9.80 -6.66
CA ARG A 96 5.76 10.64 -6.29
C ARG A 96 6.23 10.29 -4.90
N VAL A 97 7.52 10.02 -4.77
CA VAL A 97 8.18 9.84 -3.48
C VAL A 97 9.10 11.02 -3.22
N LYS A 98 9.08 11.54 -2.00
CA LYS A 98 9.97 12.60 -1.54
C LYS A 98 10.62 12.15 -0.25
N ARG A 99 11.94 12.34 -0.14
CA ARG A 99 12.65 12.15 1.12
C ARG A 99 12.14 13.17 2.14
N GLN A 100 11.75 12.69 3.31
CA GLN A 100 11.47 13.57 4.44
C GLN A 100 12.81 14.10 4.97
N GLU A 101 13.00 15.41 4.89
CA GLU A 101 14.18 16.07 5.45
C GLU A 101 14.02 16.17 6.97
N GLY A 102 15.01 15.66 7.71
CA GLY A 102 15.10 15.78 9.15
C GLY A 102 16.39 16.50 9.55
N HIS A 103 16.41 17.13 10.72
CA HIS A 103 17.54 17.95 11.20
C HIS A 103 18.89 17.23 11.28
N HIS A 104 18.91 15.89 11.25
CA HIS A 104 20.13 15.06 11.33
C HIS A 104 20.43 14.29 10.03
N CYS A 105 19.72 14.58 8.94
CA CYS A 105 19.85 13.85 7.68
C CYS A 105 20.75 14.66 6.73
N PRO A 106 21.92 14.14 6.31
CA PRO A 106 22.76 14.86 5.36
C PRO A 106 22.02 15.06 4.02
N PRO A 107 22.32 16.15 3.29
CA PRO A 107 21.69 16.44 2.00
C PRO A 107 21.85 15.26 1.04
N ALA A 108 20.75 14.85 0.41
CA ALA A 108 20.77 13.82 -0.62
C ALA A 108 20.87 14.46 -2.00
N ALA A 109 21.65 13.86 -2.90
CA ALA A 109 21.70 14.28 -4.31
C ALA A 109 20.33 14.14 -5.01
N ILE A 110 19.50 13.18 -4.56
CA ILE A 110 18.12 12.98 -5.02
C ILE A 110 17.19 13.07 -3.81
N SER A 111 16.32 14.08 -3.81
CA SER A 111 15.33 14.33 -2.75
C SER A 111 13.93 13.88 -3.14
N SER A 112 13.68 13.56 -4.41
CA SER A 112 12.39 13.04 -4.88
C SER A 112 12.54 12.17 -6.14
N ALA A 113 11.57 11.29 -6.36
CA ALA A 113 11.43 10.53 -7.60
C ALA A 113 9.96 10.51 -8.04
N SER A 114 9.74 10.47 -9.35
CA SER A 114 8.43 10.33 -9.98
C SER A 114 8.39 9.02 -10.74
N ILE A 115 7.41 8.18 -10.43
CA ILE A 115 7.26 6.84 -10.97
C ILE A 115 5.92 6.80 -11.73
N PRO A 116 5.92 6.70 -13.06
CA PRO A 116 4.71 6.45 -13.82
C PRO A 116 4.14 5.08 -13.47
N THR A 117 2.84 5.00 -13.22
CA THR A 117 2.13 3.77 -12.88
C THR A 117 1.05 3.51 -13.94
N PRO A 118 1.40 2.90 -15.09
CA PRO A 118 0.44 2.53 -16.13
C PRO A 118 -0.52 1.43 -15.63
N HIS A 119 -1.47 1.05 -16.47
CA HIS A 119 -2.35 -0.08 -16.16
C HIS A 119 -1.53 -1.35 -15.90
N ASN A 120 -1.85 -2.05 -14.81
CA ASN A 120 -1.22 -3.29 -14.36
C ASN A 120 0.27 -3.14 -13.99
N SER A 121 0.64 -1.99 -13.39
CA SER A 121 1.95 -1.76 -12.77
C SER A 121 1.92 -1.94 -11.26
#